data_AF-A0A3S9BE39-F1
#
_entry.id   AF-A0A3S9BE39-F1
#
_cell.length_a   1.000
_cell.length_b   1.000
_cell.length_c   1.000
_cell.angle_alpha   90.00
_cell.angle_beta   90.00
_cell.angle_gamma   90.00
#
_symmetry.space_group_name_H-M   'P 1'
#
loop_
_entity.id
_entity.type
_entity.pdbx_description
1 polymer ?
#
loop_
_entity_poly.entity_id
_entity_poly.type
_entity_poly.pdbx_seq_one_letter_code
_entity_poly.pdbx_strand_id
1 'polypeptide(L)'
;MPLKIRLARAGSKKRPYYHVVVADARSPRDGRFIESLGSWNPLLPKDGERVKVDADRVKHWLSHGAQPTDRVLRFLDEAGIAKREARSNPKKAEPGKKAQERAALLKKAQEDAAAAVAAAAAAPAEAEAATAE
;
A
#
# COMPACT_ATOMS: atom_id res chain seq x y z
N MET A 1 18.62 8.93 -5.30
CA MET A 1 19.25 8.22 -6.43
C MET A 1 19.16 9.06 -7.70
N PRO A 2 20.23 9.09 -8.51
CA PRO A 2 20.32 9.97 -9.67
C PRO A 2 19.48 9.48 -10.85
N LEU A 3 19.45 8.18 -11.16
CA LEU A 3 18.74 7.65 -12.34
C LEU A 3 17.33 7.15 -12.00
N LYS A 4 16.33 7.58 -12.77
CA LYS A 4 14.94 7.14 -12.64
C LYS A 4 14.36 6.69 -13.97
N ILE A 5 13.60 5.60 -13.94
CA ILE A 5 12.70 5.20 -15.03
C ILE A 5 11.32 5.81 -14.75
N ARG A 6 10.96 6.81 -15.55
CA ARG A 6 9.77 7.65 -15.32
C ARG A 6 8.96 7.85 -16.58
N LEU A 7 7.74 8.34 -16.40
CA LEU A 7 6.87 8.73 -17.50
C LEU A 7 7.11 10.19 -17.87
N ALA A 8 7.54 10.43 -19.10
CA ALA A 8 7.53 11.76 -19.71
C ALA A 8 6.19 11.95 -20.42
N ARG A 9 5.53 13.09 -20.19
CA ARG A 9 4.26 13.39 -20.82
C ARG A 9 4.50 13.95 -22.21
N ALA A 10 3.75 13.41 -23.15
CA ALA A 10 3.62 13.87 -24.52
C ALA A 10 2.13 13.96 -24.90
N GLY A 11 1.87 14.23 -26.17
CA GLY A 11 0.53 14.40 -26.71
C GLY A 11 0.01 15.82 -26.54
N SER A 12 -1.29 15.99 -26.78
CA SER A 12 -1.94 17.30 -26.83
C SER A 12 -2.89 17.51 -25.65
N LYS A 13 -3.44 18.73 -25.54
CA LYS A 13 -4.43 19.07 -24.53
C LYS A 13 -5.60 18.08 -24.61
N LYS A 14 -6.01 17.53 -23.46
CA LYS A 14 -7.05 16.49 -23.32
C LYS A 14 -6.77 15.15 -24.02
N ARG A 15 -5.58 14.96 -24.62
CA ARG A 15 -5.17 13.67 -25.22
C ARG A 15 -3.76 13.29 -24.74
N PRO A 16 -3.62 12.78 -23.50
CA PRO A 16 -2.32 12.44 -22.95
C PRO A 16 -1.71 11.21 -23.62
N TYR A 17 -0.42 11.30 -23.91
CA TYR A 17 0.44 10.18 -24.28
C TYR A 17 1.66 10.19 -23.37
N TYR A 18 2.26 9.05 -23.08
CA TYR A 18 3.44 8.99 -22.23
C TYR A 18 4.55 8.18 -22.88
N HIS A 19 5.79 8.65 -22.74
CA HIS A 19 6.98 7.87 -23.03
C HIS A 19 7.55 7.32 -21.73
N VAL A 20 7.98 6.05 -21.76
CA VAL A 20 8.74 5.44 -20.66
C VAL A 20 10.20 5.77 -20.92
N VAL A 21 10.80 6.63 -20.08
CA VAL A 21 12.15 7.16 -20.30
C VAL A 21 13.04 6.94 -19.09
N VAL A 22 14.35 6.79 -19.33
CA VAL A 22 15.39 6.87 -18.31
C VAL A 22 15.93 8.29 -18.28
N ALA A 23 15.91 8.93 -17.12
CA ALA A 23 16.43 10.27 -16.95
C ALA A 23 17.03 10.49 -15.55
N ASP A 24 17.86 11.51 -15.42
CA ASP A 24 18.30 11.99 -14.11
C ASP A 24 17.10 12.58 -13.34
N ALA A 25 17.06 12.33 -12.03
CA ALA A 25 16.00 12.79 -11.14
C ALA A 25 15.86 14.31 -11.10
N ARG A 26 16.94 15.05 -11.37
CA ARG A 26 16.99 16.53 -11.39
C ARG A 26 16.48 17.10 -12.72
N SER A 27 16.46 16.32 -13.80
CA SER A 27 16.01 16.79 -15.11
C SER A 27 14.50 17.07 -15.10
N PRO A 28 14.01 18.10 -15.82
CA PRO A 28 12.57 18.39 -15.94
C PRO A 28 11.77 17.18 -16.44
N ARG A 29 10.49 17.05 -16.06
CA ARG A 29 9.66 15.87 -16.38
C ARG A 29 9.70 15.50 -17.87
N ASP A 30 9.49 16.50 -18.73
CA ASP A 30 9.39 16.35 -20.18
C ASP A 30 10.64 16.90 -20.89
N GLY A 31 11.75 17.04 -20.15
CA GLY A 31 13.01 17.57 -20.68
C GLY A 31 13.91 16.49 -21.29
N ARG A 32 15.21 16.79 -21.35
CA ARG A 32 16.23 15.85 -21.83
C ARG A 32 16.20 14.56 -20.99
N PHE A 33 16.15 13.43 -21.69
CA PHE A 33 16.30 12.09 -21.14
C PHE A 33 17.53 11.42 -21.76
N ILE A 34 17.95 10.29 -21.18
CA ILE A 34 19.09 9.52 -21.63
C ILE A 34 18.64 8.56 -22.74
N GLU A 35 17.59 7.80 -22.47
CA GLU A 35 17.05 6.80 -23.40
C GLU A 35 15.53 6.66 -23.24
N SER A 36 14.84 6.40 -24.36
CA SER A 36 13.42 6.05 -24.39
C SER A 36 13.27 4.54 -24.46
N LEU A 37 12.68 3.93 -23.43
CA LEU A 37 12.50 2.48 -23.30
C LEU A 37 11.15 2.00 -23.84
N GLY A 38 10.22 2.92 -24.10
CA GLY A 38 8.88 2.53 -24.52
C GLY A 38 7.85 3.64 -24.47
N SER A 39 6.58 3.25 -24.52
CA SER A 39 5.45 4.16 -24.48
C SER A 39 4.25 3.58 -23.73
N TRP A 40 3.39 4.49 -23.27
CA TRP A 40 2.14 4.17 -22.62
C TRP A 40 1.04 5.14 -23.07
N ASN A 41 -0.06 4.57 -23.57
CA ASN A 41 -1.23 5.35 -23.99
C ASN A 41 -2.44 5.01 -23.11
N PRO A 42 -2.82 5.87 -22.14
CA PRO A 42 -3.94 5.60 -21.23
C PRO A 42 -5.32 5.60 -21.91
N LEU A 43 -5.43 6.12 -23.14
CA LEU A 43 -6.71 6.23 -23.86
C LEU A 43 -7.10 4.94 -24.56
N LEU A 44 -6.15 4.02 -24.78
CA LEU A 44 -6.46 2.70 -25.35
C LEU A 44 -7.20 1.84 -24.32
N PRO A 45 -8.03 0.87 -24.75
CA PRO A 45 -8.64 -0.15 -23.87
C PRO A 45 -7.59 -0.90 -23.03
N LYS A 46 -8.02 -1.57 -21.96
CA LYS A 46 -7.11 -2.36 -21.10
C LYS A 46 -6.61 -3.62 -21.81
N ASP A 47 -7.46 -4.19 -22.66
CA ASP A 47 -7.21 -5.43 -23.40
C ASP A 47 -6.38 -5.21 -24.68
N GLY A 48 -6.08 -3.94 -25.00
CA GLY A 48 -5.22 -3.57 -26.12
C GLY A 48 -3.76 -3.40 -25.71
N GLU A 49 -2.88 -3.21 -26.70
CA GLU A 49 -1.44 -2.96 -26.52
C GLU A 49 -1.19 -1.52 -25.99
N ARG A 50 -1.65 -1.29 -24.76
CA ARG A 50 -1.64 0.01 -24.08
C ARG A 50 -0.23 0.45 -23.69
N VAL A 51 0.63 -0.52 -23.40
CA VAL A 51 1.99 -0.36 -22.89
C VAL A 51 2.92 -1.11 -23.83
N LYS A 52 3.93 -0.42 -24.34
CA LYS A 52 5.01 -0.99 -25.16
C LYS A 52 6.32 -0.70 -24.46
N VAL A 53 7.09 -1.73 -24.12
CA VAL A 53 8.35 -1.58 -23.37
C VAL A 53 9.37 -2.56 -23.93
N ASP A 54 10.59 -2.07 -24.16
CA ASP A 54 11.74 -2.90 -24.49
C ASP A 54 12.26 -3.59 -23.21
N ALA A 55 12.01 -4.89 -23.10
CA ALA A 55 12.34 -5.66 -21.90
C ALA A 55 13.85 -5.76 -21.66
N ASP A 56 14.66 -5.86 -22.71
CA ASP A 56 16.11 -6.06 -22.59
C ASP A 56 16.79 -4.79 -22.12
N ARG A 57 16.39 -3.64 -22.69
CA ARG A 57 16.90 -2.33 -22.26
C ARG A 57 16.45 -2.00 -20.84
N VAL A 58 15.21 -2.31 -20.46
CA VAL A 58 14.77 -2.12 -19.06
C VAL A 58 15.62 -2.94 -18.10
N LYS A 59 15.85 -4.23 -18.37
CA LYS A 59 16.67 -5.11 -17.51
C LYS A 59 18.08 -4.56 -17.35
N HIS A 60 18.68 -4.06 -18.44
CA HIS A 60 19.98 -3.39 -18.40
C HIS A 60 19.96 -2.16 -17.47
N TRP A 61 18.98 -1.28 -17.57
CA TRP A 61 18.93 -0.09 -16.71
C TRP A 61 18.61 -0.42 -15.24
N LEU A 62 17.79 -1.46 -15.00
CA LEU A 62 17.55 -1.97 -13.66
C LEU A 62 18.83 -2.52 -13.03
N SER A 63 19.67 -3.26 -13.79
CA SER A 63 20.95 -3.75 -13.28
C SER A 63 21.96 -2.63 -12.99
N HIS A 64 21.86 -1.51 -13.72
CA HIS A 64 22.66 -0.29 -13.46
C HIS A 64 22.08 0.57 -12.32
N GLY A 65 21.04 0.11 -11.62
CA GLY A 65 20.49 0.77 -10.44
C GLY A 65 19.49 1.90 -10.75
N ALA A 66 18.95 1.96 -11.97
CA ALA A 66 17.87 2.90 -12.28
C ALA A 66 16.59 2.51 -11.51
N GLN A 67 16.01 3.47 -10.79
CA GLN A 67 14.81 3.21 -9.98
C GLN A 67 13.54 3.55 -10.76
N PRO A 68 12.63 2.58 -10.98
CA PRO A 68 11.35 2.85 -11.61
C PRO A 68 10.36 3.57 -10.66
N THR A 69 9.51 4.40 -11.23
CA THR A 69 8.39 5.04 -10.49
C THR A 69 7.24 4.06 -10.24
N ASP A 70 6.37 4.31 -9.23
CA ASP A 70 5.27 3.40 -8.85
C ASP A 70 4.36 2.98 -10.02
N ARG A 71 4.11 3.88 -10.98
CA ARG A 71 3.31 3.58 -12.16
C ARG A 71 4.05 2.71 -13.17
N VAL A 72 5.33 2.98 -13.41
CA VAL A 72 6.19 2.17 -14.28
C VAL A 72 6.38 0.78 -13.67
N LEU A 73 6.55 0.69 -12.35
CA LEU A 73 6.60 -0.59 -11.63
C LEU A 73 5.37 -1.47 -11.90
N ARG A 74 4.17 -0.90 -12.04
CA ARG A 74 2.98 -1.71 -12.42
C ARG A 74 3.13 -2.34 -13.79
N PHE A 75 3.64 -1.58 -14.76
CA PHE A 75 3.86 -2.08 -16.11
C PHE A 75 4.94 -3.18 -16.14
N LEU A 76 5.99 -3.01 -15.33
CA LEU A 76 7.05 -4.01 -15.22
C LEU A 76 6.61 -5.26 -14.46
N ASP A 77 5.72 -5.12 -13.48
CA ASP A 77 5.12 -6.22 -12.73
C ASP A 77 4.15 -7.03 -13.61
N GLU A 78 3.29 -6.34 -14.37
CA GLU A 78 2.42 -6.96 -15.39
C GLU A 78 3.23 -7.68 -16.48
N ALA A 79 4.41 -7.17 -16.84
CA ALA A 79 5.34 -7.81 -17.78
C ALA A 79 6.26 -8.89 -17.15
N GLY A 80 6.18 -9.11 -15.83
CA GLY A 80 7.02 -10.09 -15.13
C GLY A 80 8.51 -9.73 -15.01
N ILE A 81 8.88 -8.47 -15.22
CA ILE A 81 10.28 -7.99 -15.19
C ILE A 81 10.71 -7.57 -13.78
N ALA A 82 9.84 -6.86 -13.06
CA ALA A 82 10.16 -6.35 -11.72
C ALA A 82 8.94 -6.47 -10.81
N LYS A 83 9.13 -7.02 -9.61
CA LYS A 83 8.04 -7.24 -8.66
C LYS A 83 7.68 -5.94 -7.95
N ARG A 84 6.40 -5.58 -7.98
CA ARG A 84 5.87 -4.49 -7.14
C ARG A 84 5.56 -5.03 -5.76
N GLU A 85 6.18 -4.47 -4.73
CA GLU A 85 5.79 -4.77 -3.36
C GLU A 85 4.40 -4.20 -3.06
N ALA A 86 3.56 -5.03 -2.41
CA ALA A 86 2.24 -4.62 -1.98
C ALA A 86 2.37 -3.55 -0.89
N ARG A 87 1.76 -2.38 -1.11
CA ARG A 87 1.68 -1.34 -0.08
C ARG A 87 0.67 -1.78 0.99
N SER A 88 1.16 -2.47 2.02
CA SER A 88 0.39 -2.82 3.21
C SER A 88 0.49 -1.68 4.23
N ASN A 89 -0.66 -1.14 4.67
CA ASN A 89 -0.71 -0.22 5.80
C ASN A 89 -1.47 -0.89 6.97
N PRO A 90 -0.77 -1.60 7.87
CA PRO A 90 -1.39 -2.35 8.95
C PRO A 90 -2.18 -1.46 9.93
N LYS A 91 -1.80 -0.18 10.05
CA LYS A 91 -2.42 0.78 10.98
C LYS A 91 -3.72 1.41 10.45
N LYS A 92 -4.10 1.17 9.18
CA LYS A 92 -5.34 1.73 8.62
C LYS A 92 -6.60 1.15 9.27
N ALA A 93 -6.51 -0.09 9.74
CA ALA A 93 -7.63 -0.80 10.36
C ALA A 93 -7.76 -0.49 11.86
N GLU A 94 -6.78 0.18 12.47
CA GLU A 94 -6.82 0.50 13.89
C GLU A 94 -7.85 1.62 14.16
N PRO A 95 -8.77 1.43 15.12
CA PRO A 95 -9.68 2.49 15.55
C PRO A 95 -8.89 3.68 16.11
N GLY A 96 -9.36 4.91 15.91
CA GLY A 96 -8.69 6.09 16.47
C GLY A 96 -8.60 6.06 18.00
N LYS A 97 -7.66 6.82 18.59
CA LYS A 97 -7.36 6.82 20.04
C LYS A 97 -8.59 6.94 20.95
N LYS A 98 -9.54 7.82 20.61
CA LYS A 98 -10.80 8.00 21.37
C LYS A 98 -11.72 6.77 21.33
N ALA A 99 -11.72 6.01 20.23
CA ALA A 99 -12.49 4.77 20.13
C ALA A 99 -11.82 3.65 20.95
N GLN A 100 -10.48 3.63 20.99
CA GLN A 100 -9.71 2.70 21.84
C GLN A 100 -9.95 2.98 23.33
N GLU A 101 -9.94 4.25 23.74
CA GLU A 101 -10.22 4.67 25.13
C GLU A 101 -11.64 4.27 25.56
N ARG A 102 -12.65 4.49 24.71
CA ARG A 102 -14.03 4.06 25.00
C ARG A 102 -14.18 2.55 25.07
N ALA A 103 -13.56 1.81 24.15
CA ALA A 103 -13.57 0.36 24.18
C ALA A 103 -12.88 -0.20 25.43
N ALA A 104 -11.77 0.43 25.86
CA ALA A 104 -11.07 0.07 27.08
C ALA A 104 -11.90 0.36 28.35
N LEU A 105 -12.61 1.49 28.39
CA LEU A 105 -13.51 1.82 29.50
C LEU A 105 -14.71 0.87 29.58
N LEU A 106 -15.32 0.55 28.44
CA LEU A 106 -16.43 -0.40 28.38
C LEU A 106 -15.98 -1.82 28.76
N LYS A 107 -14.81 -2.25 28.29
CA LYS A 107 -14.24 -3.55 28.65
C LYS A 107 -13.91 -3.62 30.14
N LYS A 108 -13.30 -2.57 30.68
CA LYS A 108 -13.01 -2.47 32.12
C LYS A 108 -14.30 -2.50 32.96
N ALA A 109 -15.32 -1.74 32.57
CA ALA A 109 -16.63 -1.76 33.24
C ALA A 109 -17.32 -3.13 33.15
N GLN A 110 -17.15 -3.87 32.06
CA GLN A 110 -17.66 -5.24 31.91
C GLN A 110 -16.88 -6.25 32.76
N GLU A 111 -15.56 -6.10 32.87
CA GLU A 111 -14.71 -6.94 33.72
C GLU A 111 -15.00 -6.70 35.21
N ASP A 112 -15.15 -5.43 35.62
CA ASP A 112 -15.54 -5.05 36.98
C ASP A 112 -16.96 -5.55 37.32
N ALA A 113 -17.91 -5.46 36.38
CA ALA A 113 -19.26 -6.01 36.55
C ALA A 113 -19.25 -7.55 36.61
N ALA A 114 -18.44 -8.22 35.78
CA ALA A 114 -18.31 -9.68 35.81
C ALA A 114 -17.64 -10.17 37.10
N ALA A 115 -16.65 -9.44 37.62
CA ALA A 115 -16.02 -9.74 38.90
C ALA A 115 -16.99 -9.54 40.08
N ALA A 116 -17.83 -8.49 40.04
CA ALA A 116 -18.87 -8.28 41.04
C ALA A 116 -19.95 -9.37 41.01
N VAL A 117 -20.36 -9.81 39.82
CA VAL A 117 -21.32 -10.91 39.64
C VAL A 117 -20.71 -12.25 40.08
N ALA A 118 -19.43 -12.51 39.78
CA ALA A 118 -18.73 -13.71 40.24
C ALA A 118 -18.52 -13.73 41.76
N ALA A 119 -18.21 -12.59 42.38
CA ALA A 119 -18.13 -12.45 43.83
C ALA A 119 -19.50 -12.64 44.52
N ALA A 120 -20.58 -12.11 43.92
CA ALA A 120 -21.93 -12.32 44.41
C ALA A 120 -22.42 -13.78 44.23
N ALA A 121 -21.92 -14.50 43.22
CA ALA A 121 -22.22 -15.91 42.98
C ALA A 121 -21.36 -16.89 43.83
N ALA A 122 -20.25 -16.43 44.41
CA ALA A 122 -19.43 -17.21 45.36
C ALA A 122 -19.91 -17.06 46.83
N ALA A 123 -20.65 -15.99 47.14
CA ALA A 123 -21.22 -15.74 48.47
C ALA A 123 -22.39 -16.67 48.92
N PRO A 124 -23.14 -17.41 48.08
CA PRO A 124 -24.17 -18.30 48.59
C PRO A 124 -23.64 -19.69 48.99
N ALA A 125 -22.34 -20.00 48.81
CA ALA A 125 -21.78 -21.30 49.22
C ALA A 125 -21.31 -21.37 50.68
N GLU A 126 -21.18 -20.24 51.39
CA GLU A 126 -20.90 -20.24 52.85
C GLU A 126 -22.16 -20.15 53.72
N ALA A 127 -23.36 -20.08 53.13
CA ALA A 127 -24.61 -20.06 53.90
C ALA A 127 -25.19 -21.46 54.20
N GLU A 128 -24.67 -22.55 53.61
CA GLU A 128 -25.17 -23.91 53.86
C GLU A 128 -24.29 -24.73 54.83
N ALA A 129 -23.20 -24.17 55.36
CA ALA A 129 -22.38 -24.81 56.40
C ALA A 129 -22.63 -24.27 57.82
N ALA A 130 -23.49 -23.27 58.01
CA ALA A 130 -23.78 -22.65 59.31
C ALA A 130 -25.14 -23.04 59.92
N THR A 131 -25.91 -23.92 59.27
CA THR A 131 -27.17 -24.49 59.80
C THR A 131 -27.09 -26.01 59.87
N ALA A 132 -26.17 -26.52 60.68
CA ALA A 132 -26.21 -27.89 61.20
C ALA A 132 -25.43 -27.95 62.52
N GLU A 133 -26.04 -27.40 63.57
CA GLU A 133 -25.80 -27.82 64.97
C GLU A 133 -27.16 -28.09 65.62
#